data_AF-A0A133ZS26-F1
#
_entry.id   AF-A0A133ZS26-F1
#
_cell.length_a   1.000
_cell.length_b   1.000
_cell.length_c   1.000
_cell.angle_alpha   90.00
_cell.angle_beta   90.00
_cell.angle_gamma   90.00
#
_symmetry.space_group_name_H-M   'P 1'
#
loop_
_entity.id
_entity.type
_entity.pdbx_description
1 polymer ?
#
loop_
_entity_poly.entity_id
_entity_poly.type
_entity_poly.pdbx_seq_one_letter_code
_entity_poly.pdbx_strand_id
1 'polypeptide(L)'
;AVNPVGKEKAKAAVDAALAEKEKAIEANDKLSDAEKAAAKAEAKKAADEAKKAIEAATDQAGVDAKAAEGTKAVEAVNPVGKEKAKAEVEGELAKKLAELENSTDLTDAEKATTKTRVLDEAKKAIEAIEKATTQEEVEQAIRNFVYHISAVVLEKEEYDLSKLFVNGTVIVKQGEVLTDKDILSKLNLPEGVEVVKVEKPETAVLGKGTAKVTLKLADGTQVTITVPVTVVEGTTAETSTNSSEEETTVNTSDVAKSDATEKSSNNVSKKQLPNTGTTETNTGLAGLGLAMLTGLFAVARRRKNDKN
;
A
#
# COMPACT_ATOMS: atom_id res chain seq x y z
N ALA A 1 10.63 49.51 49.49
CA ALA A 1 11.60 49.41 48.40
C ALA A 1 10.87 48.90 47.17
N VAL A 2 10.98 49.58 46.02
CA VAL A 2 10.54 48.99 44.76
C VAL A 2 11.56 47.91 44.40
N ASN A 3 11.14 46.65 44.29
CA ASN A 3 11.99 45.61 43.71
C ASN A 3 12.23 46.00 42.24
N PRO A 4 13.49 46.07 41.77
CA PRO A 4 13.76 46.39 40.38
C PRO A 4 13.15 45.31 39.48
N VAL A 5 12.43 45.74 38.44
CA VAL A 5 11.83 44.82 37.46
C VAL A 5 12.95 44.15 36.67
N GLY A 6 13.05 42.82 36.73
CA GLY A 6 14.13 41.99 36.18
C GLY A 6 14.11 41.82 34.66
N LYS A 7 13.89 42.88 33.89
CA LYS A 7 13.76 42.85 32.42
C LYS A 7 15.01 42.30 31.72
N GLU A 8 16.20 42.69 32.15
CA GLU A 8 17.45 42.22 31.53
C GLU A 8 17.64 40.71 31.70
N LYS A 9 17.39 40.19 32.90
CA LYS A 9 17.46 38.76 33.19
C LYS A 9 16.45 37.97 32.35
N ALA A 10 15.24 38.49 32.19
CA ALA A 10 14.22 37.90 31.33
C ALA A 10 14.63 37.86 29.85
N LYS A 11 15.18 38.95 29.31
CA LYS A 11 15.70 38.97 27.93
C LYS A 11 16.86 37.99 27.74
N ALA A 12 17.78 37.90 28.71
CA ALA A 12 18.89 36.95 28.68
C ALA A 12 18.41 35.49 28.67
N ALA A 13 17.32 35.17 29.36
CA ALA A 13 16.71 33.85 29.31
C ALA A 13 16.15 33.51 27.92
N VAL A 14 15.51 34.48 27.24
CA VAL A 14 15.06 34.32 25.85
C VAL A 14 16.24 34.14 24.89
N ASP A 15 17.33 34.89 25.09
CA ASP A 15 18.57 34.74 24.31
C ASP A 15 19.20 33.35 24.46
N ALA A 16 19.24 32.83 25.69
CA ALA A 16 19.75 31.49 25.94
C ALA A 16 18.89 30.42 25.23
N ALA A 17 17.56 30.54 25.31
CA ALA A 17 16.64 29.63 24.61
C ALA A 17 16.82 29.70 23.08
N LEU A 18 17.00 30.91 22.52
CA LEU A 18 17.28 31.08 21.09
C LEU A 18 18.59 30.38 20.70
N ALA A 19 19.67 30.59 21.44
CA ALA A 19 20.97 29.98 21.14
C ALA A 19 20.92 28.45 21.21
N GLU A 20 20.20 27.89 22.19
CA GLU A 20 19.98 26.45 22.27
C GLU A 20 19.17 25.93 21.08
N LYS A 21 18.10 26.64 20.70
CA LYS A 21 17.27 26.28 19.56
C LYS A 21 18.02 26.33 18.24
N GLU A 22 18.79 27.37 17.99
CA GLU A 22 19.62 27.50 16.79
C GLU A 22 20.67 26.38 16.69
N LYS A 23 21.24 25.97 17.83
CA LYS A 23 22.17 24.84 17.88
C LYS A 23 21.47 23.51 17.57
N ALA A 24 20.26 23.30 18.09
CA ALA A 24 19.47 22.11 17.78
C ALA A 24 19.09 22.05 16.28
N ILE A 25 18.69 23.18 15.69
CA ILE A 25 18.40 23.30 14.26
C ILE A 25 19.67 23.02 13.43
N GLU A 26 20.81 23.58 13.81
CA GLU A 26 22.08 23.36 13.11
C GLU A 26 22.52 21.89 13.11
N ALA A 27 22.31 21.20 14.24
CA ALA A 27 22.64 19.80 14.39
C ALA A 27 21.67 18.84 13.68
N ASN A 28 20.50 19.32 13.23
CA ASN A 28 19.52 18.49 12.54
C ASN A 28 20.00 18.17 11.11
N ASP A 29 20.35 16.92 10.88
CA ASP A 29 20.90 16.40 9.63
C ASP A 29 19.83 16.17 8.54
N LYS A 30 18.54 16.13 8.93
CA LYS A 30 17.41 15.98 8.01
C LYS A 30 17.06 17.27 7.27
N LEU A 31 17.45 18.42 7.81
CA LEU A 31 17.23 19.72 7.19
C LEU A 31 18.29 20.02 6.13
N SER A 32 17.88 20.69 5.07
CA SER A 32 18.80 21.40 4.17
C SER A 32 19.34 22.67 4.81
N ASP A 33 20.38 23.26 4.20
CA ASP A 33 20.93 24.53 4.67
C ASP A 33 19.91 25.68 4.55
N ALA A 34 19.06 25.65 3.52
CA ALA A 34 17.99 26.62 3.33
C ALA A 34 16.90 26.49 4.41
N GLU A 35 16.48 25.26 4.71
CA GLU A 35 15.50 24.97 5.76
C GLU A 35 16.04 25.34 7.16
N LYS A 36 17.32 25.07 7.43
CA LYS A 36 18.01 25.53 8.65
C LYS A 36 18.00 27.06 8.75
N ALA A 37 18.38 27.75 7.68
CA ALA A 37 18.42 29.21 7.66
C ALA A 37 17.02 29.82 7.93
N ALA A 38 15.98 29.29 7.27
CA ALA A 38 14.60 29.72 7.47
C ALA A 38 14.14 29.49 8.93
N ALA A 39 14.42 28.31 9.49
CA ALA A 39 14.03 27.97 10.85
C ALA A 39 14.73 28.83 11.91
N LYS A 40 16.03 29.13 11.73
CA LYS A 40 16.76 30.05 12.61
C LYS A 40 16.20 31.47 12.53
N ALA A 41 15.86 31.93 11.33
CA ALA A 41 15.22 33.24 11.15
C ALA A 41 13.87 33.33 11.87
N GLU A 42 13.06 32.26 11.82
CA GLU A 42 11.79 32.16 12.53
C GLU A 42 11.98 32.17 14.05
N ALA A 43 12.90 31.36 14.59
CA ALA A 43 13.24 31.34 16.01
C ALA A 43 13.73 32.70 16.49
N LYS A 44 14.59 33.36 15.70
CA LYS A 44 15.07 34.72 16.00
C LYS A 44 13.94 35.73 16.03
N LYS A 45 13.00 35.67 15.09
CA LYS A 45 11.82 36.55 15.05
C LYS A 45 10.98 36.37 16.33
N ALA A 46 10.71 35.14 16.74
CA ALA A 46 9.96 34.85 17.98
C ALA A 46 10.68 35.43 19.22
N ALA A 47 12.00 35.27 19.30
CA ALA A 47 12.81 35.83 20.39
C ALA A 47 12.77 37.37 20.42
N ASP A 48 12.88 38.01 19.25
CA ASP A 48 12.83 39.48 19.14
C ASP A 48 11.45 40.03 19.52
N GLU A 49 10.36 39.35 19.16
CA GLU A 49 9.00 39.68 19.59
C GLU A 49 8.81 39.54 21.12
N ALA A 50 9.32 38.46 21.70
CA ALA A 50 9.30 38.25 23.15
C ALA A 50 10.05 39.35 23.91
N LYS A 51 11.24 39.73 23.44
CA LYS A 51 12.03 40.81 24.07
C LYS A 51 11.31 42.16 24.03
N LYS A 52 10.60 42.47 22.95
CA LYS A 52 9.76 43.67 22.86
C LYS A 52 8.62 43.61 23.88
N ALA A 53 7.97 42.46 24.03
CA ALA A 53 6.91 42.27 25.03
C ALA A 53 7.42 42.39 26.47
N ILE A 54 8.62 41.85 26.77
CA ILE A 54 9.30 42.02 28.07
C ILE A 54 9.62 43.49 28.35
N GLU A 55 10.08 44.22 27.34
CA GLU A 55 10.37 45.65 27.48
C GLU A 55 9.11 46.46 27.79
N ALA A 56 7.98 46.11 27.17
CA ALA A 56 6.69 46.78 27.38
C ALA A 56 6.01 46.43 28.72
N ALA A 57 6.42 45.35 29.40
CA ALA A 57 5.82 44.94 30.66
C ALA A 57 6.03 45.98 31.77
N THR A 58 4.99 46.22 32.57
CA THR A 58 4.94 47.27 33.59
C THR A 58 5.32 46.80 34.99
N ASP A 59 5.30 45.49 35.23
CA ASP A 59 5.63 44.87 36.52
C ASP A 59 6.39 43.55 36.33
N GLN A 60 6.83 42.97 37.46
CA GLN A 60 7.61 41.73 37.45
C GLN A 60 6.80 40.53 36.95
N ALA A 61 5.52 40.44 37.31
CA ALA A 61 4.67 39.31 36.90
C ALA A 61 4.48 39.30 35.38
N GLY A 62 4.28 40.46 34.76
CA GLY A 62 4.23 40.63 33.32
C GLY A 62 5.55 40.28 32.65
N VAL A 63 6.69 40.68 33.22
CA VAL A 63 8.01 40.29 32.71
C VAL A 63 8.20 38.77 32.72
N ASP A 64 7.87 38.12 33.84
CA ASP A 64 8.02 36.67 33.99
C ASP A 64 7.10 35.92 33.01
N ALA A 65 5.84 36.38 32.86
CA ALA A 65 4.89 35.81 31.91
C ALA A 65 5.38 35.96 30.45
N LYS A 66 5.84 37.15 30.06
CA LYS A 66 6.34 37.41 28.69
C LYS A 66 7.64 36.66 28.39
N ALA A 67 8.51 36.47 29.38
CA ALA A 67 9.67 35.60 29.24
C ALA A 67 9.24 34.15 28.98
N ALA A 68 8.32 33.62 29.78
CA ALA A 68 7.84 32.25 29.62
C ALA A 68 7.11 32.01 28.29
N GLU A 69 6.25 32.94 27.86
CA GLU A 69 5.60 32.90 26.54
C GLU A 69 6.63 32.94 25.41
N GLY A 70 7.63 33.82 25.52
CA GLY A 70 8.69 33.98 24.55
C GLY A 70 9.58 32.75 24.38
N THR A 71 10.04 32.18 25.49
CA THR A 71 10.82 30.93 25.48
C THR A 71 10.02 29.79 24.82
N LYS A 72 8.74 29.63 25.17
CA LYS A 72 7.87 28.62 24.53
C LYS A 72 7.72 28.85 23.03
N ALA A 73 7.58 30.10 22.59
CA ALA A 73 7.46 30.43 21.17
C ALA A 73 8.73 30.08 20.38
N VAL A 74 9.91 30.38 20.94
CA VAL A 74 11.20 29.98 20.36
C VAL A 74 11.34 28.46 20.30
N GLU A 75 11.00 27.76 21.39
CA GLU A 75 11.06 26.30 21.47
C GLU A 75 10.10 25.61 20.49
N ALA A 76 8.96 26.23 20.18
CA ALA A 76 7.94 25.70 19.28
C ALA A 76 8.35 25.66 17.80
N VAL A 77 9.44 26.32 17.40
CA VAL A 77 9.91 26.33 16.00
C VAL A 77 10.40 24.94 15.59
N ASN A 78 9.59 24.16 14.90
CA ASN A 78 9.91 22.77 14.56
C ASN A 78 9.99 22.62 13.04
N PRO A 79 11.18 22.83 12.44
CA PRO A 79 11.35 22.70 11.00
C PRO A 79 11.26 21.24 10.56
N VAL A 80 10.76 21.04 9.35
CA VAL A 80 10.58 19.73 8.71
C VAL A 80 11.51 19.63 7.51
N GLY A 81 12.32 18.58 7.45
CA GLY A 81 13.29 18.37 6.38
C GLY A 81 12.65 17.76 5.13
N LYS A 82 12.27 18.59 4.16
CA LYS A 82 11.57 18.17 2.94
C LYS A 82 12.49 18.09 1.75
N GLU A 83 13.46 19.00 1.62
CA GLU A 83 14.35 19.03 0.45
C GLU A 83 15.21 17.77 0.35
N LYS A 84 15.85 17.35 1.45
CA LYS A 84 16.65 16.11 1.48
C LYS A 84 15.78 14.86 1.26
N ALA A 85 14.58 14.84 1.82
CA ALA A 85 13.64 13.73 1.66
C ALA A 85 13.21 13.55 0.19
N LYS A 86 12.93 14.66 -0.52
CA LYS A 86 12.65 14.61 -1.96
C LYS A 86 13.83 14.09 -2.76
N ALA A 87 15.05 14.55 -2.45
CA ALA A 87 16.26 14.05 -3.10
C ALA A 87 16.49 12.55 -2.84
N GLU A 88 16.12 12.04 -1.66
CA GLU A 88 16.15 10.60 -1.36
C GLU A 88 15.15 9.81 -2.23
N VAL A 89 13.91 10.30 -2.37
CA VAL A 89 12.90 9.71 -3.27
C VAL A 89 13.41 9.69 -4.72
N GLU A 90 13.97 10.79 -5.20
CA GLU A 90 14.53 10.88 -6.55
C GLU A 90 15.72 9.92 -6.76
N GLY A 91 16.58 9.78 -5.74
CA GLY A 91 17.70 8.86 -5.77
C GLY A 91 17.25 7.40 -5.84
N GLU A 92 16.27 7.01 -5.03
CA GLU A 92 15.74 5.65 -5.03
C GLU A 92 14.91 5.34 -6.29
N LEU A 93 14.17 6.32 -6.79
CA LEU A 93 13.52 6.27 -8.10
C LEU A 93 14.55 5.98 -9.21
N ALA A 94 15.64 6.74 -9.25
CA ALA A 94 16.68 6.57 -10.27
C ALA A 94 17.32 5.17 -10.22
N LYS A 95 17.62 4.67 -9.02
CA LYS A 95 18.09 3.28 -8.84
C LYS A 95 17.08 2.29 -9.39
N LYS A 96 15.80 2.44 -9.05
CA LYS A 96 14.77 1.49 -9.48
C LYS A 96 14.55 1.51 -10.99
N LEU A 97 14.59 2.68 -11.62
CA LEU A 97 14.50 2.81 -13.07
C LEU A 97 15.69 2.16 -13.77
N ALA A 98 16.90 2.28 -13.21
CA ALA A 98 18.09 1.61 -13.75
C ALA A 98 18.04 0.09 -13.60
N GLU A 99 17.50 -0.43 -12.49
CA GLU A 99 17.22 -1.86 -12.32
C GLU A 99 16.24 -2.38 -13.38
N LEU A 100 15.13 -1.64 -13.59
CA LEU A 100 14.12 -2.01 -14.58
C LEU A 100 14.65 -1.99 -16.01
N GLU A 101 15.52 -1.02 -16.34
CA GLU A 101 16.17 -0.95 -17.66
C GLU A 101 17.00 -2.19 -17.93
N ASN A 102 17.82 -2.59 -16.94
CA ASN A 102 18.72 -3.74 -17.04
C ASN A 102 18.03 -5.09 -16.81
N SER A 103 16.74 -5.12 -16.44
CA SER A 103 16.00 -6.35 -16.23
C SER A 103 15.93 -7.19 -17.50
N THR A 104 16.29 -8.47 -17.41
CA THR A 104 16.13 -9.46 -18.48
C THR A 104 14.82 -10.23 -18.37
N ASP A 105 14.11 -10.09 -17.24
CA ASP A 105 12.91 -10.87 -16.91
C ASP A 105 11.62 -10.22 -17.39
N LEU A 106 11.72 -9.00 -17.93
CA LEU A 106 10.61 -8.18 -18.42
C LEU A 106 10.81 -7.85 -19.89
N THR A 107 9.74 -7.91 -20.66
CA THR A 107 9.65 -7.35 -22.01
C THR A 107 9.72 -5.82 -21.98
N ASP A 108 10.00 -5.19 -23.12
CA ASP A 108 10.05 -3.72 -23.21
C ASP A 108 8.70 -3.06 -22.87
N ALA A 109 7.58 -3.73 -23.21
CA ALA A 109 6.24 -3.27 -22.86
C ALA A 109 5.99 -3.32 -21.35
N GLU A 110 6.33 -4.42 -20.69
CA GLU A 110 6.22 -4.56 -19.23
C GLU A 110 7.13 -3.58 -18.51
N LYS A 111 8.36 -3.35 -19.00
CA LYS A 111 9.25 -2.31 -18.48
C LYS A 111 8.60 -0.93 -18.57
N ALA A 112 8.00 -0.57 -19.70
CA ALA A 112 7.37 0.73 -19.88
C ALA A 112 6.19 0.94 -18.90
N THR A 113 5.32 -0.06 -18.75
CA THR A 113 4.21 -0.04 -17.79
C THR A 113 4.72 0.07 -16.36
N THR A 114 5.72 -0.74 -16.00
CA THR A 114 6.31 -0.76 -14.65
C THR A 114 6.98 0.57 -14.31
N LYS A 115 7.74 1.16 -15.24
CA LYS A 115 8.35 2.49 -15.08
C LYS A 115 7.29 3.57 -14.84
N THR A 116 6.17 3.52 -15.56
CA THR A 116 5.05 4.47 -15.36
C THR A 116 4.51 4.37 -13.94
N ARG A 117 4.26 3.15 -13.45
CA ARG A 117 3.79 2.92 -12.07
C ARG A 117 4.79 3.41 -11.01
N VAL A 118 6.09 3.14 -11.21
CA VAL A 118 7.16 3.61 -10.31
C VAL A 118 7.24 5.14 -10.29
N LEU A 119 7.12 5.80 -11.45
CA LEU A 119 7.09 7.26 -11.55
C LEU A 119 5.88 7.86 -10.84
N ASP A 120 4.70 7.25 -10.99
CA ASP A 120 3.49 7.73 -10.30
C ASP A 120 3.58 7.57 -8.79
N GLU A 121 4.20 6.50 -8.31
CA GLU A 121 4.44 6.32 -6.88
C GLU A 121 5.43 7.34 -6.31
N ALA A 122 6.47 7.70 -7.07
CA ALA A 122 7.38 8.78 -6.69
C ALA A 122 6.65 10.13 -6.61
N LYS A 123 5.75 10.43 -7.56
CA LYS A 123 4.92 11.65 -7.51
C LYS A 123 4.07 11.69 -6.23
N LYS A 124 3.38 10.60 -5.89
CA LYS A 124 2.58 10.51 -4.64
C LYS A 124 3.44 10.74 -3.41
N ALA A 125 4.65 10.17 -3.38
CA ALA A 125 5.59 10.34 -2.27
C ALA A 125 6.04 11.80 -2.12
N ILE A 126 6.41 12.46 -3.23
CA ILE A 126 6.81 13.87 -3.25
C ILE A 126 5.65 14.76 -2.76
N GLU A 127 4.43 14.53 -3.24
CA GLU A 127 3.24 15.27 -2.78
C GLU A 127 2.97 15.07 -1.27
N ALA A 128 3.17 13.86 -0.76
CA ALA A 128 3.02 13.56 0.66
C ALA A 128 4.09 14.29 1.50
N ILE A 129 5.35 14.32 1.04
CA ILE A 129 6.44 15.08 1.68
C ILE A 129 6.15 16.58 1.68
N GLU A 130 5.59 17.12 0.58
CA GLU A 130 5.21 18.53 0.50
C GLU A 130 4.14 18.90 1.52
N LYS A 131 3.14 18.04 1.71
CA LYS A 131 2.03 18.25 2.64
C LYS A 131 2.39 17.95 4.10
N ALA A 132 3.48 17.23 4.35
CA ALA A 132 3.90 16.85 5.69
C ALA A 132 4.11 18.09 6.59
N THR A 133 3.57 18.00 7.80
CA THR A 133 3.70 19.01 8.86
C THR A 133 4.61 18.55 9.99
N THR A 134 4.95 17.26 10.00
CA THR A 134 5.85 16.63 10.97
C THR A 134 6.96 15.87 10.26
N GLN A 135 8.05 15.61 10.97
CA GLN A 135 9.15 14.81 10.41
C GLN A 135 8.74 13.34 10.23
N GLU A 136 7.86 12.84 11.10
CA GLU A 136 7.32 11.48 11.06
C GLU A 136 6.51 11.23 9.77
N GLU A 137 5.71 12.22 9.33
CA GLU A 137 4.96 12.15 8.07
C GLU A 137 5.89 12.10 6.86
N VAL A 138 6.99 12.87 6.87
CA VAL A 138 8.03 12.81 5.83
C VAL A 138 8.64 11.41 5.76
N GLU A 139 9.04 10.85 6.91
CA GLU A 139 9.63 9.51 6.95
C GLU A 139 8.62 8.42 6.55
N GLN A 140 7.35 8.58 6.88
CA GLN A 140 6.30 7.67 6.46
C GLN A 140 6.11 7.71 4.94
N ALA A 141 6.17 8.88 4.32
CA ALA A 141 6.11 9.01 2.87
C ALA A 141 7.27 8.28 2.17
N ILE A 142 8.50 8.42 2.69
CA ILE A 142 9.67 7.70 2.18
C ILE A 142 9.51 6.18 2.35
N ARG A 143 9.10 5.70 3.54
CA ARG A 143 8.89 4.27 3.79
C ARG A 143 7.83 3.66 2.87
N ASN A 144 6.69 4.36 2.70
CA ASN A 144 5.63 3.92 1.80
C ASN A 144 6.12 3.86 0.35
N PHE A 145 6.86 4.87 -0.10
CA PHE A 145 7.45 4.91 -1.42
C PHE A 145 8.36 3.70 -1.68
N VAL A 146 9.33 3.47 -0.80
CA VAL A 146 10.28 2.34 -0.90
C VAL A 146 9.53 1.00 -0.93
N TYR A 147 8.51 0.84 -0.08
CA TYR A 147 7.67 -0.36 -0.07
C TYR A 147 6.94 -0.55 -1.41
N HIS A 148 6.24 0.48 -1.90
CA HIS A 148 5.45 0.37 -3.13
C HIS A 148 6.33 0.13 -4.36
N ILE A 149 7.46 0.83 -4.53
CA ILE A 149 8.35 0.57 -5.69
C ILE A 149 9.01 -0.80 -5.64
N SER A 150 9.20 -1.38 -4.44
CA SER A 150 9.68 -2.76 -4.30
C SER A 150 8.60 -3.77 -4.73
N ALA A 151 7.33 -3.47 -4.45
CA ALA A 151 6.18 -4.34 -4.76
C ALA A 151 5.72 -4.25 -6.23
N VAL A 152 5.99 -3.13 -6.92
CA VAL A 152 5.53 -2.89 -8.31
C VAL A 152 6.07 -3.92 -9.32
N VAL A 153 7.18 -4.59 -9.02
CA VAL A 153 7.73 -5.67 -9.87
C VAL A 153 7.03 -7.03 -9.64
N LEU A 154 6.30 -7.19 -8.54
CA LEU A 154 5.66 -8.46 -8.15
C LEU A 154 4.24 -8.65 -8.70
N GLU A 155 3.64 -7.61 -9.27
CA GLU A 155 2.36 -7.76 -9.99
C GLU A 155 2.64 -8.21 -11.43
N LYS A 156 2.89 -9.52 -11.59
CA LYS A 156 2.84 -10.21 -12.88
C LYS A 156 1.44 -10.00 -13.48
N GLU A 157 1.35 -9.55 -14.73
CA GLU A 157 0.08 -9.23 -15.39
C GLU A 157 -0.95 -10.35 -15.15
N GLU A 158 -2.14 -10.00 -14.63
CA GLU A 158 -3.30 -10.87 -14.73
C GLU A 158 -3.55 -11.14 -16.21
N TYR A 159 -3.31 -12.37 -16.66
CA TYR A 159 -3.67 -12.81 -18.00
C TYR A 159 -5.16 -12.55 -18.21
N ASP A 160 -5.53 -11.68 -19.14
CA ASP A 160 -6.93 -11.48 -19.54
C ASP A 160 -7.41 -12.70 -20.34
N LEU A 161 -7.92 -13.70 -19.62
CA LEU A 161 -8.40 -14.97 -20.16
C LEU A 161 -9.61 -14.79 -21.09
N SER A 162 -10.23 -13.62 -21.10
CA SER A 162 -11.31 -13.26 -22.03
C SER A 162 -10.83 -13.20 -23.48
N LYS A 163 -9.51 -13.15 -23.71
CA LYS A 163 -8.87 -13.15 -25.04
C LYS A 163 -8.42 -14.53 -25.51
N LEU A 164 -8.63 -15.60 -24.74
CA LEU A 164 -8.36 -16.97 -25.19
C LEU A 164 -9.47 -17.40 -26.15
N PHE A 165 -9.25 -17.10 -27.44
CA PHE A 165 -10.23 -17.36 -28.49
C PHE A 165 -10.41 -18.86 -28.73
N VAL A 166 -11.66 -19.31 -28.62
CA VAL A 166 -12.11 -20.60 -29.16
C VAL A 166 -12.30 -20.41 -30.67
N ASN A 167 -11.38 -20.96 -31.45
CA ASN A 167 -11.28 -20.77 -32.91
C ASN A 167 -12.26 -21.65 -33.71
N GLY A 168 -13.32 -22.14 -33.07
CA GLY A 168 -14.40 -22.88 -33.70
C GLY A 168 -14.93 -24.04 -32.87
N THR A 169 -15.83 -24.80 -33.49
CA THR A 169 -16.49 -25.97 -32.87
C THR A 169 -15.78 -27.26 -33.30
N VAL A 170 -15.63 -28.20 -32.37
CA VAL A 170 -15.17 -29.55 -32.69
C VAL A 170 -16.37 -30.35 -33.19
N ILE A 171 -16.27 -30.95 -34.38
CA ILE A 171 -17.32 -31.80 -34.94
C ILE A 171 -16.83 -33.24 -34.89
N VAL A 172 -17.62 -34.12 -34.29
CA VAL A 172 -17.30 -35.54 -34.12
C VAL A 172 -18.52 -36.39 -34.48
N LYS A 173 -18.30 -37.60 -35.00
CA LYS A 173 -19.39 -38.53 -35.30
C LYS A 173 -19.87 -39.22 -34.02
N GLN A 174 -21.15 -39.58 -34.01
CA GLN A 174 -21.73 -40.33 -32.88
C GLN A 174 -20.93 -41.61 -32.59
N GLY A 175 -20.60 -41.81 -31.32
CA GLY A 175 -19.83 -42.97 -30.83
C GLY A 175 -18.33 -42.93 -31.10
N GLU A 176 -17.83 -41.90 -31.79
CA GLU A 176 -16.39 -41.73 -32.03
C GLU A 176 -15.71 -41.07 -30.82
N VAL A 177 -14.47 -41.47 -30.56
CA VAL A 177 -13.69 -41.01 -29.41
C VAL A 177 -13.06 -39.65 -29.72
N LEU A 178 -13.41 -38.62 -28.96
CA LEU A 178 -12.75 -37.30 -29.02
C LEU A 178 -11.29 -37.40 -28.54
N THR A 179 -10.36 -36.81 -29.29
CA THR A 179 -8.96 -36.68 -28.84
C THR A 179 -8.70 -35.32 -28.21
N ASP A 180 -7.71 -35.26 -27.30
CA ASP A 180 -7.28 -34.00 -26.66
C ASP A 180 -6.76 -33.03 -27.74
N LYS A 181 -6.08 -33.57 -28.75
CA LYS A 181 -5.57 -32.81 -29.89
C LYS A 181 -6.68 -32.10 -30.65
N ASP A 182 -7.82 -32.74 -30.89
CA ASP A 182 -8.94 -32.12 -31.63
C ASP A 182 -9.51 -30.93 -30.87
N ILE A 183 -9.63 -31.06 -29.54
CA ILE A 183 -10.13 -30.01 -28.65
C ILE A 183 -9.11 -28.86 -28.53
N LEU A 184 -7.84 -29.18 -28.29
CA LEU A 184 -6.77 -28.20 -28.11
C LEU A 184 -6.46 -27.46 -29.42
N SER A 185 -6.65 -28.09 -30.59
CA SER A 185 -6.48 -27.43 -31.90
C SER A 185 -7.47 -26.29 -32.16
N LYS A 186 -8.57 -26.24 -31.39
CA LYS A 186 -9.56 -25.16 -31.44
C LYS A 186 -9.30 -24.06 -30.41
N LEU A 187 -8.20 -24.15 -29.66
CA LEU A 187 -7.77 -23.13 -28.72
C LEU A 187 -6.51 -22.44 -29.24
N ASN A 188 -6.48 -21.10 -29.18
CA ASN A 188 -5.25 -20.34 -29.39
C ASN A 188 -4.55 -20.12 -28.04
N LEU A 189 -3.76 -21.10 -27.61
CA LEU A 189 -3.06 -21.04 -26.32
C LEU A 189 -1.72 -20.29 -26.49
N PRO A 190 -1.43 -19.28 -25.65
CA PRO A 190 -0.15 -18.59 -25.66
C PRO A 190 0.98 -19.49 -25.15
N GLU A 191 2.22 -19.14 -25.49
CA GLU A 191 3.40 -19.84 -24.99
C GLU A 191 3.51 -19.73 -23.46
N GLY A 192 3.86 -20.84 -22.80
CA GLY A 192 4.04 -20.89 -21.34
C GLY A 192 2.82 -21.31 -20.51
N VAL A 193 1.66 -21.56 -21.14
CA VAL A 193 0.49 -22.13 -20.45
C VAL A 193 0.55 -23.66 -20.44
N GLU A 194 0.36 -24.27 -19.27
CA GLU A 194 0.36 -25.73 -19.11
C GLU A 194 -1.08 -26.28 -19.13
N VAL A 195 -1.35 -27.29 -19.97
CA VAL A 195 -2.64 -28.00 -19.96
C VAL A 195 -2.63 -29.03 -18.84
N VAL A 196 -3.47 -28.81 -17.82
CA VAL A 196 -3.55 -29.71 -16.65
C VAL A 196 -4.54 -30.84 -16.88
N LYS A 197 -5.69 -30.53 -17.49
CA LYS A 197 -6.78 -31.50 -17.66
C LYS A 197 -7.65 -31.17 -18.86
N VAL A 198 -8.07 -32.20 -19.59
CA VAL A 198 -9.10 -32.09 -20.64
C VAL A 198 -10.24 -33.05 -20.29
N GLU A 199 -11.42 -32.50 -19.99
CA GLU A 199 -12.65 -33.26 -19.80
C GLU A 199 -13.48 -33.22 -21.08
N LYS A 200 -13.84 -34.40 -21.56
CA LYS A 200 -14.54 -34.58 -22.84
C LYS A 200 -16.02 -34.88 -22.59
N PRO A 201 -16.94 -34.36 -23.43
CA PRO A 201 -18.33 -34.78 -23.38
C PRO A 201 -18.49 -36.20 -23.91
N GLU A 202 -19.61 -36.84 -23.56
CA GLU A 202 -20.03 -38.10 -24.17
C GLU A 202 -20.46 -37.87 -25.63
N THR A 203 -20.10 -38.79 -26.52
CA THR A 203 -20.45 -38.74 -27.95
C THR A 203 -21.52 -39.75 -28.35
N ALA A 204 -22.13 -40.43 -27.38
CA ALA A 204 -23.16 -41.44 -27.63
C ALA A 204 -24.50 -40.84 -28.09
N VAL A 205 -24.73 -39.55 -27.81
CA VAL A 205 -25.98 -38.84 -28.14
C VAL A 205 -25.67 -37.69 -29.08
N LEU A 206 -26.51 -37.51 -30.10
CA LEU A 206 -26.42 -36.41 -31.05
C LEU A 206 -26.69 -35.07 -30.37
N GLY A 207 -26.02 -34.01 -30.82
CA GLY A 207 -26.29 -32.65 -30.37
C GLY A 207 -25.06 -31.89 -29.88
N LYS A 208 -25.31 -30.81 -29.14
CA LYS A 208 -24.28 -29.89 -28.65
C LYS A 208 -23.78 -30.35 -27.27
N GLY A 209 -22.47 -30.51 -27.15
CA GLY A 209 -21.76 -30.73 -25.90
C GLY A 209 -20.70 -29.65 -25.68
N THR A 210 -20.01 -29.72 -24.55
CA THR A 210 -18.84 -28.88 -24.27
C THR A 210 -17.72 -29.72 -23.69
N ALA A 211 -16.51 -29.51 -24.17
CA ALA A 211 -15.31 -29.99 -23.53
C ALA A 211 -14.79 -28.90 -22.57
N LYS A 212 -14.26 -29.31 -21.42
CA LYS A 212 -13.66 -28.40 -20.44
C LYS A 212 -12.16 -28.61 -20.42
N VAL A 213 -11.40 -27.55 -20.62
CA VAL A 213 -9.94 -27.59 -20.58
C VAL A 213 -9.47 -26.77 -19.39
N THR A 214 -8.86 -27.43 -18.41
CA THR A 214 -8.22 -26.79 -17.26
C THR A 214 -6.76 -26.49 -17.58
N LEU A 215 -6.40 -25.23 -17.49
CA LEU A 215 -5.09 -24.68 -17.77
C LEU A 215 -4.47 -24.18 -16.47
N LYS A 216 -3.15 -24.31 -16.33
CA LYS A 216 -2.37 -23.70 -15.27
C LYS A 216 -1.57 -22.54 -15.84
N LEU A 217 -1.76 -21.38 -15.25
CA LEU A 217 -1.11 -20.13 -15.60
C LEU A 217 0.26 -20.03 -14.90
N ALA A 218 1.07 -19.08 -15.35
CA ALA A 218 2.42 -18.87 -14.83
C ALA A 218 2.46 -18.42 -13.35
N ASP A 219 1.35 -17.91 -12.82
CA ASP A 219 1.13 -17.57 -11.42
C ASP A 219 0.71 -18.79 -10.56
N GLY A 220 0.50 -19.96 -11.17
CA GLY A 220 0.02 -21.17 -10.53
C GLY A 220 -1.50 -21.32 -10.46
N THR A 221 -2.26 -20.29 -10.83
CA THR A 221 -3.72 -20.31 -10.87
C THR A 221 -4.22 -21.27 -11.95
N GLN A 222 -5.27 -22.03 -11.65
CA GLN A 222 -5.92 -22.91 -12.62
C GLN A 222 -7.23 -22.31 -13.12
N VAL A 223 -7.42 -22.27 -14.43
CA VAL A 223 -8.65 -21.76 -15.06
C VAL A 223 -9.19 -22.73 -16.09
N THR A 224 -10.52 -22.84 -16.17
CA THR A 224 -11.21 -23.77 -17.08
C THR A 224 -11.88 -23.03 -18.23
N ILE A 225 -11.59 -23.44 -19.46
CA ILE A 225 -12.19 -22.93 -20.71
C ILE A 225 -13.15 -23.97 -21.28
N THR A 226 -14.28 -23.51 -21.83
CA THR A 226 -15.26 -24.36 -22.50
C THR A 226 -15.10 -24.31 -24.01
N VAL A 227 -14.85 -25.46 -24.64
CA VAL A 227 -14.81 -25.62 -26.09
C VAL A 227 -16.11 -26.29 -26.55
N PRO A 228 -16.86 -25.71 -27.49
CA PRO A 228 -18.09 -26.31 -28.00
C PRO A 228 -17.77 -27.53 -28.86
N VAL A 229 -18.55 -28.58 -28.67
CA VAL A 229 -18.48 -29.83 -29.42
C VAL A 229 -19.86 -30.11 -30.02
N THR A 230 -19.91 -30.49 -31.28
CA THR A 230 -21.15 -30.94 -31.94
C THR A 230 -20.98 -32.38 -32.37
N VAL A 231 -21.84 -33.25 -31.83
CA VAL A 231 -21.96 -34.65 -32.25
C VAL A 231 -22.98 -34.72 -33.37
N VAL A 232 -22.52 -35.11 -34.56
CA VAL A 232 -23.35 -35.25 -35.75
C VAL A 232 -23.57 -36.71 -36.11
N GLU A 233 -24.66 -36.99 -36.82
CA GLU A 233 -24.92 -38.31 -37.35
C GLU A 233 -23.80 -38.72 -38.30
N GLY A 234 -23.26 -39.92 -38.09
CA GLY A 234 -22.39 -40.53 -39.07
C GLY A 234 -23.23 -40.93 -40.28
N THR A 235 -23.07 -40.28 -41.42
CA THR A 235 -23.68 -40.74 -42.66
C THR A 235 -23.09 -42.10 -43.03
N THR A 236 -23.82 -43.19 -42.79
CA THR A 236 -23.82 -44.32 -43.72
C THR A 236 -24.55 -43.85 -44.96
N ALA A 237 -23.90 -43.88 -46.12
CA ALA A 237 -24.53 -43.52 -47.38
C ALA A 237 -25.85 -44.30 -47.55
N GLU A 238 -26.98 -43.61 -47.58
CA GLU A 238 -27.83 -43.41 -48.77
C GLU A 238 -29.11 -42.60 -48.49
N THR A 239 -29.34 -41.60 -49.36
CA THR A 239 -30.63 -41.19 -49.97
C THR A 239 -31.74 -40.51 -49.13
N SER A 240 -31.96 -39.21 -49.48
CA SER A 240 -33.23 -38.44 -49.61
C SER A 240 -34.22 -38.44 -48.42
N THR A 241 -34.85 -37.35 -47.97
CA THR A 241 -35.54 -36.26 -48.70
C THR A 241 -36.07 -35.21 -47.69
N ASN A 242 -35.98 -33.93 -48.06
CA ASN A 242 -36.71 -32.69 -47.71
C ASN A 242 -37.73 -32.53 -46.55
N SER A 243 -37.73 -31.25 -46.09
CA SER A 243 -38.84 -30.40 -45.54
C SER A 243 -39.37 -30.71 -44.16
N SER A 244 -39.99 -29.78 -43.42
CA SER A 244 -39.85 -28.33 -43.14
C SER A 244 -40.71 -28.12 -41.86
N GLU A 245 -40.55 -26.95 -41.21
CA GLU A 245 -41.57 -26.27 -40.39
C GLU A 245 -42.11 -26.94 -39.11
N GLU A 246 -41.72 -26.34 -37.97
CA GLU A 246 -42.61 -25.55 -37.08
C GLU A 246 -44.08 -25.99 -36.91
N GLU A 247 -44.49 -26.33 -35.68
CA GLU A 247 -45.51 -25.60 -34.90
C GLU A 247 -45.80 -26.24 -33.52
N THR A 248 -45.79 -25.39 -32.49
CA THR A 248 -46.86 -25.11 -31.51
C THR A 248 -47.53 -26.23 -30.66
N THR A 249 -47.60 -25.98 -29.34
CA THR A 249 -48.80 -25.99 -28.43
C THR A 249 -48.33 -26.23 -26.98
N VAL A 250 -48.34 -25.25 -26.06
CA VAL A 250 -49.46 -24.61 -25.32
C VAL A 250 -50.26 -25.57 -24.44
N ASN A 251 -50.11 -25.45 -23.11
CA ASN A 251 -51.18 -25.14 -22.13
C ASN A 251 -50.60 -25.22 -20.70
N THR A 252 -50.59 -24.11 -19.94
CA THR A 252 -51.65 -23.66 -19.00
C THR A 252 -51.98 -24.74 -17.98
N SER A 253 -51.93 -24.52 -16.67
CA SER A 253 -52.54 -23.45 -15.87
C SER A 253 -52.12 -23.73 -14.41
N ASP A 254 -51.83 -22.82 -13.48
CA ASP A 254 -52.33 -21.48 -13.13
C ASP A 254 -52.80 -21.56 -11.65
N VAL A 255 -52.82 -20.39 -11.00
CA VAL A 255 -53.54 -20.09 -9.74
C VAL A 255 -52.89 -20.54 -8.41
N ALA A 256 -52.72 -19.73 -7.37
CA ALA A 256 -52.81 -18.29 -7.09
C ALA A 256 -52.30 -18.15 -5.63
N LYS A 257 -51.38 -17.25 -5.32
CA LYS A 257 -51.55 -15.82 -4.97
C LYS A 257 -51.97 -15.57 -3.51
N SER A 258 -51.35 -14.49 -3.00
CA SER A 258 -51.78 -13.57 -1.94
C SER A 258 -51.18 -13.85 -0.56
N ASP A 259 -50.85 -12.84 0.25
CA ASP A 259 -50.37 -11.47 0.04
C ASP A 259 -50.00 -10.95 1.45
N ALA A 260 -49.27 -9.84 1.48
CA ALA A 260 -49.40 -8.75 2.45
C ALA A 260 -48.93 -8.85 3.93
N THR A 261 -47.78 -8.21 4.16
CA THR A 261 -47.54 -7.00 4.99
C THR A 261 -47.94 -6.87 6.49
N GLU A 262 -46.88 -6.54 7.25
CA GLU A 262 -46.73 -5.40 8.19
C GLU A 262 -47.23 -5.40 9.67
N LYS A 263 -46.26 -5.10 10.55
CA LYS A 263 -46.24 -4.05 11.61
C LYS A 263 -46.31 -4.44 13.11
N SER A 264 -45.25 -4.01 13.81
CA SER A 264 -45.25 -3.12 15.00
C SER A 264 -44.96 -3.65 16.42
N SER A 265 -43.97 -2.99 17.03
CA SER A 265 -43.93 -2.43 18.42
C SER A 265 -43.38 -3.24 19.61
N ASN A 266 -42.24 -2.73 20.14
CA ASN A 266 -41.90 -2.35 21.53
C ASN A 266 -42.48 -3.13 22.74
N ASN A 267 -41.62 -3.60 23.67
CA ASN A 267 -41.19 -2.89 24.91
C ASN A 267 -40.71 -3.85 26.05
N VAL A 268 -39.47 -3.66 26.54
CA VAL A 268 -38.99 -3.63 27.95
C VAL A 268 -39.32 -4.80 28.95
N SER A 269 -38.26 -5.44 29.50
CA SER A 269 -37.81 -5.37 30.94
C SER A 269 -37.12 -6.64 31.51
N LYS A 270 -35.93 -6.39 32.09
CA LYS A 270 -35.43 -6.83 33.43
C LYS A 270 -34.82 -8.23 33.68
N LYS A 271 -33.72 -8.15 34.48
CA LYS A 271 -33.09 -9.15 35.38
C LYS A 271 -32.32 -10.27 34.66
N GLN A 272 -31.07 -10.63 34.99
CA GLN A 272 -30.39 -10.66 36.31
C GLN A 272 -28.87 -10.90 36.10
N LEU A 273 -28.01 -10.33 36.96
CA LEU A 273 -26.62 -10.78 37.27
C LEU A 273 -26.69 -11.48 38.65
N PRO A 274 -25.82 -12.46 39.06
CA PRO A 274 -24.36 -12.27 39.23
C PRO A 274 -23.43 -13.54 39.22
N ASN A 275 -22.12 -13.27 39.44
CA ASN A 275 -21.07 -14.03 40.17
C ASN A 275 -20.56 -15.39 39.66
N THR A 276 -19.31 -15.55 39.21
CA THR A 276 -17.94 -15.53 39.83
C THR A 276 -17.51 -16.81 40.56
N GLY A 277 -16.31 -17.29 40.20
CA GLY A 277 -15.39 -18.10 41.01
C GLY A 277 -15.06 -19.47 40.39
N THR A 278 -13.84 -20.00 40.37
CA THR A 278 -12.53 -19.59 40.93
C THR A 278 -11.41 -20.50 40.36
N THR A 279 -10.22 -19.89 40.16
CA THR A 279 -8.83 -20.37 40.39
C THR A 279 -8.32 -21.71 39.84
N GLU A 280 -7.16 -21.67 39.16
CA GLU A 280 -5.93 -22.32 39.62
C GLU A 280 -4.67 -21.52 39.22
N THR A 281 -3.71 -21.55 40.15
CA THR A 281 -2.41 -20.88 40.21
C THR A 281 -1.32 -21.71 39.54
N ASN A 282 -0.32 -21.07 38.92
CA ASN A 282 1.07 -21.54 39.01
C ASN A 282 2.05 -20.40 38.80
N THR A 283 2.65 -19.98 39.92
CA THR A 283 3.87 -19.19 40.02
C THR A 283 5.07 -20.13 39.84
N GLY A 284 6.05 -19.71 39.04
CA GLY A 284 7.31 -20.42 38.86
C GLY A 284 8.43 -19.44 38.58
N LEU A 285 8.97 -18.85 39.64
CA LEU A 285 10.12 -17.97 39.67
C LEU A 285 11.40 -18.81 39.54
N ALA A 286 12.27 -18.51 38.57
CA ALA A 286 13.68 -18.91 38.63
C ALA A 286 14.52 -17.81 37.96
N GLY A 287 15.03 -16.90 38.79
CA GLY A 287 16.11 -16.01 38.44
C GLY A 287 17.47 -16.69 38.63
N LEU A 288 18.41 -16.29 37.77
CA LEU A 288 19.88 -16.37 37.86
C LEU A 288 20.32 -15.68 36.55
N GLY A 289 21.12 -14.62 36.48
CA GLY A 289 21.98 -13.95 37.44
C GLY A 289 23.01 -13.21 36.58
N LEU A 290 23.11 -11.90 36.79
CA LEU A 290 24.33 -11.09 36.76
C LEU A 290 25.50 -11.50 35.83
N ALA A 291 25.77 -10.67 34.80
CA ALA A 291 27.15 -10.40 34.38
C ALA A 291 27.26 -8.93 33.92
N MET A 292 27.77 -8.10 34.82
CA MET A 292 28.36 -6.81 34.49
C MET A 292 29.71 -7.00 33.77
N LEU A 293 30.14 -5.89 33.17
CA LEU A 293 31.52 -5.40 33.06
C LEU A 293 32.22 -5.51 31.67
N THR A 294 32.66 -4.32 31.24
CA THR A 294 33.84 -4.00 30.43
C THR A 294 33.74 -3.98 28.91
N GLY A 295 33.97 -2.78 28.37
CA GLY A 295 34.19 -2.49 26.96
C GLY A 295 34.56 -1.02 26.73
N LEU A 296 35.52 -0.53 27.51
CA LEU A 296 36.20 0.77 27.37
C LEU A 296 37.14 0.72 26.15
N PHE A 297 36.90 1.54 25.13
CA PHE A 297 37.89 1.93 24.12
C PHE A 297 37.40 3.20 23.41
N ALA A 298 38.18 4.19 23.05
CA ALA A 298 39.31 4.88 23.65
C ALA A 298 39.33 6.24 22.93
N VAL A 299 39.50 7.32 23.69
CA VAL A 299 39.74 8.66 23.18
C VAL A 299 41.06 8.67 22.40
N ALA A 300 41.03 8.98 21.11
CA ALA A 300 42.21 9.40 20.36
C ALA A 300 42.11 10.90 20.04
N ARG A 301 42.70 11.71 20.93
CA ARG A 301 43.09 13.08 20.66
C ARG A 301 44.50 13.04 20.06
N ARG A 302 44.71 13.51 18.82
CA ARG A 302 46.05 13.91 18.38
C ARG A 302 46.07 15.06 17.36
N ARG A 303 46.51 16.20 17.90
CA ARG A 303 47.40 17.26 17.36
C ARG A 303 47.10 17.90 16.00
N LYS A 304 46.67 19.17 16.08
CA LYS A 304 47.46 20.37 15.72
C LYS A 304 48.59 20.17 14.70
N ASN A 305 48.45 20.79 13.54
CA ASN A 305 49.59 21.35 12.80
C ASN A 305 49.34 22.85 12.60
N ASP A 306 50.17 23.64 13.28
CA ASP A 306 50.47 25.03 12.93
C ASP A 306 51.55 25.03 11.83
N LYS A 307 51.57 26.09 11.01
CA LYS A 307 52.59 26.50 10.02
C LYS A 307 52.51 25.71 8.70
N ASN A 308 52.36 26.33 7.53
CA ASN A 308 52.93 27.58 7.02
C ASN A 308 52.03 28.19 5.96
#